data_AF-A0A125SUS6-F1
#
_entry.id   AF-A0A125SUS6-F1
#
_cell.length_a   1.000
_cell.length_b   1.000
_cell.length_c   1.000
_cell.angle_alpha   90.00
_cell.angle_beta   90.00
_cell.angle_gamma   90.00
#
_symmetry.space_group_name_H-M   'P 1'
#
loop_
_entity.id
_entity.type
_entity.pdbx_description
1 polymer ?
#
loop_
_entity_poly.entity_id
_entity_poly.type
_entity_poly.pdbx_seq_one_letter_code
_entity_poly.pdbx_strand_id
1 'polypeptide(L)'
;WVLDKLKAERERGITIDIALWKFETPKYEVTVIDAPGHRDFIKNMITGTSQADCAILIIAAGTGEFEAGISKDGQTREHALLAFTLGVRQLIVAVNKMDTTKWSEERFNEIIKETTNFIKKVGYNPKSVAFVPISGWHGDNMLEESANMTWYKGWTREGKGGVVFKGKTLLDAIDAIEPPTRPTDKPLRLPLQDVYKIGGIGTVPVGRVETGIIKPGM
;
A
#
# COMPACT_ATOMS: atom_id res chain seq x y z
N TRP A 1 -17.05 0.19 -5.73
CA TRP A 1 -18.23 -0.40 -5.05
C TRP A 1 -17.93 -1.17 -3.78
N VAL A 2 -16.82 -1.92 -3.66
CA VAL A 2 -16.46 -2.56 -2.36
C VAL A 2 -15.86 -1.54 -1.38
N LEU A 3 -15.00 -0.62 -1.85
CA LEU A 3 -14.26 0.32 -0.99
C LEU A 3 -15.05 1.61 -0.66
N ASP A 4 -16.02 2.00 -1.48
CA ASP A 4 -16.75 3.27 -1.36
C ASP A 4 -17.97 3.15 -0.43
N LYS A 5 -17.83 3.61 0.82
CA LYS A 5 -18.88 3.50 1.84
C LYS A 5 -19.80 4.73 1.89
N LEU A 6 -19.30 5.92 1.58
CA LEU A 6 -20.08 7.16 1.66
C LEU A 6 -20.86 7.44 0.36
N LYS A 7 -22.08 7.96 0.48
CA LYS A 7 -22.90 8.35 -0.67
C LYS A 7 -22.20 9.39 -1.56
N ALA A 8 -21.44 10.30 -0.95
CA ALA A 8 -20.64 11.31 -1.66
C ALA A 8 -19.43 10.72 -2.41
N GLU A 9 -18.82 9.63 -1.91
CA GLU A 9 -17.75 8.92 -2.63
C GLU A 9 -18.31 8.23 -3.87
N ARG A 10 -19.48 7.61 -3.73
CA ARG A 10 -20.19 6.92 -4.83
C ARG A 10 -20.67 7.88 -5.92
N GLU A 11 -21.15 9.06 -5.55
CA GLU A 11 -21.63 10.08 -6.50
C GLU A 11 -20.47 10.77 -7.24
N ARG A 12 -19.30 10.88 -6.62
CA ARG A 12 -18.13 11.55 -7.22
C ARG A 12 -17.09 10.60 -7.83
N GLY A 13 -17.19 9.29 -7.56
CA GLY A 13 -16.23 8.29 -8.03
C GLY A 13 -14.82 8.46 -7.45
N ILE A 14 -14.70 9.10 -6.28
CA ILE A 14 -13.43 9.34 -5.58
C ILE A 14 -13.57 8.87 -4.12
N THR A 15 -12.57 8.16 -3.61
CA THR A 15 -12.43 7.88 -2.17
C THR A 15 -12.20 9.20 -1.44
N ILE A 16 -12.90 9.44 -0.33
CA ILE A 16 -12.86 10.68 0.46
C ILE A 16 -12.31 10.40 1.86
N ASP A 17 -12.81 9.35 2.51
CA ASP A 17 -12.37 8.91 3.82
C ASP A 17 -11.62 7.58 3.76
N ILE A 18 -10.84 7.27 4.79
CA ILE A 18 -10.05 6.04 4.84
C ILE A 18 -11.00 4.85 5.00
N ALA A 19 -11.03 3.96 4.01
CA ALA A 19 -11.74 2.70 4.15
C ALA A 19 -10.81 1.65 4.79
N LEU A 20 -11.16 1.22 6.01
CA LEU A 20 -10.48 0.12 6.70
C LEU A 20 -11.14 -1.21 6.32
N TRP A 21 -10.33 -2.10 5.77
CA TRP A 21 -10.73 -3.48 5.45
C TRP A 21 -9.74 -4.46 6.03
N LYS A 22 -10.23 -5.63 6.41
CA LYS A 22 -9.39 -6.69 6.96
C LYS A 22 -9.49 -7.93 6.10
N PHE A 23 -8.37 -8.59 5.88
CA PHE A 23 -8.31 -9.91 5.30
C PHE A 23 -7.12 -10.68 5.89
N GLU A 24 -7.14 -12.00 5.74
CA GLU A 24 -6.10 -12.87 6.27
C GLU A 24 -5.22 -13.39 5.14
N THR A 25 -3.92 -13.41 5.37
CA THR A 25 -2.94 -14.20 4.63
C THR A 25 -2.55 -15.41 5.47
N PRO A 26 -1.82 -16.40 4.91
CA PRO A 26 -1.32 -17.52 5.70
C PRO A 26 -0.50 -17.12 6.94
N LYS A 27 0.18 -15.96 6.93
CA LYS A 27 0.97 -15.47 8.07
C LYS A 27 0.36 -14.30 8.84
N TYR A 28 -0.49 -13.47 8.22
CA TYR A 28 -0.87 -12.17 8.78
C TYR A 28 -2.37 -11.89 8.72
N GLU A 29 -2.89 -11.23 9.75
CA GLU A 29 -4.14 -10.48 9.64
C GLU A 29 -3.80 -9.08 9.11
N VAL A 30 -4.15 -8.81 7.86
CA VAL A 30 -3.80 -7.57 7.15
C VAL A 30 -4.96 -6.60 7.24
N THR A 31 -4.69 -5.38 7.70
CA THR A 31 -5.62 -4.25 7.60
C THR A 31 -5.22 -3.38 6.40
N VAL A 32 -6.09 -3.28 5.41
CA VAL A 32 -5.95 -2.39 4.26
C VAL A 32 -6.48 -1.01 4.65
N ILE A 33 -5.67 -0.02 4.33
CA ILE A 33 -5.99 1.40 4.44
C ILE A 33 -6.10 1.89 3.00
N ASP A 34 -7.32 2.01 2.48
CA ASP A 34 -7.52 2.65 1.18
C ASP A 34 -7.41 4.17 1.35
N ALA A 35 -6.41 4.76 0.70
CA ALA A 35 -6.10 6.19 0.84
C ALA A 35 -6.61 6.96 -0.38
N PRO A 36 -7.25 8.12 -0.17
CA PRO A 36 -7.82 8.91 -1.25
C PRO A 36 -6.72 9.47 -2.17
N GLY A 37 -6.90 9.33 -3.48
CA GLY A 37 -5.91 9.79 -4.46
C GLY A 37 -6.00 11.27 -4.84
N HIS A 38 -7.06 11.98 -4.45
CA HIS A 38 -7.23 13.38 -4.83
C HIS A 38 -6.31 14.31 -4.00
N ARG A 39 -5.75 15.34 -4.64
CA ARG A 39 -4.85 16.32 -4.01
C ARG A 39 -5.44 17.00 -2.76
N ASP A 40 -6.75 17.18 -2.75
CA ASP A 40 -7.45 17.80 -1.61
C ASP A 40 -7.49 16.91 -0.36
N PHE A 41 -7.18 15.61 -0.48
CA PHE A 41 -7.25 14.64 0.61
C PHE A 41 -5.87 14.11 1.06
N ILE A 42 -4.79 14.82 0.73
CA ILE A 42 -3.43 14.48 1.18
C ILE A 42 -3.34 14.38 2.71
N LYS A 43 -4.11 15.17 3.46
CA LYS A 43 -4.19 15.06 4.93
C LYS A 43 -4.65 13.65 5.38
N ASN A 44 -5.66 13.09 4.71
CA ASN A 44 -6.18 11.76 5.01
C ASN A 44 -5.20 10.68 4.57
N MET A 45 -4.49 10.90 3.45
CA MET A 45 -3.40 10.03 3.05
C MET A 45 -2.27 10.00 4.10
N ILE A 46 -1.89 11.15 4.68
CA ILE A 46 -0.85 11.24 5.71
C ILE A 46 -1.25 10.47 6.97
N THR A 47 -2.48 10.65 7.46
CA THR A 47 -2.96 9.94 8.65
C THR A 47 -3.00 8.43 8.44
N GLY A 48 -3.50 7.95 7.30
CA GLY A 48 -3.51 6.53 6.97
C GLY A 48 -2.11 5.94 6.79
N THR A 49 -1.26 6.61 6.01
CA THR A 49 0.09 6.14 5.67
C THR A 49 1.02 6.13 6.88
N SER A 50 0.83 7.03 7.86
CA SER A 50 1.59 7.02 9.12
C SER A 50 1.42 5.73 9.94
N GLN A 51 0.35 4.97 9.65
CA GLN A 51 0.06 3.70 10.32
C GLN A 51 0.53 2.47 9.55
N ALA A 52 0.95 2.64 8.29
CA ALA A 52 1.23 1.55 7.39
C ALA A 52 2.62 0.94 7.62
N ASP A 53 2.67 -0.38 7.70
CA ASP A 53 3.91 -1.15 7.79
C ASP A 53 4.55 -1.39 6.40
N CYS A 54 3.73 -1.32 5.34
CA CYS A 54 4.09 -1.45 3.93
C CYS A 54 3.13 -0.62 3.06
N ALA A 55 3.63 -0.10 1.93
CA ALA A 55 2.81 0.55 0.92
C ALA A 55 2.67 -0.35 -0.31
N ILE A 56 1.48 -0.35 -0.93
CA ILE A 56 1.25 -0.97 -2.23
C ILE A 56 0.99 0.16 -3.23
N LEU A 57 1.91 0.34 -4.17
CA LEU A 57 1.82 1.33 -5.23
C LEU A 57 1.14 0.71 -6.44
N ILE A 58 -0.10 1.11 -6.71
CA ILE A 58 -0.84 0.69 -7.89
C ILE A 58 -0.47 1.60 -9.07
N ILE A 59 -0.03 1.01 -10.17
CA ILE A 59 0.35 1.70 -11.39
C ILE A 59 -0.51 1.17 -12.53
N ALA A 60 -1.16 2.04 -13.30
CA ALA A 60 -1.92 1.62 -14.47
C ALA A 60 -0.97 1.28 -15.65
N ALA A 61 -1.23 0.16 -16.33
CA ALA A 61 -0.45 -0.27 -17.49
C ALA A 61 -0.83 0.43 -18.80
N GLY A 62 -2.05 0.95 -18.88
CA GLY A 62 -2.60 1.58 -20.07
C GLY A 62 -1.72 2.72 -20.59
N THR A 63 -1.59 2.82 -21.91
CA THR A 63 -0.90 3.93 -22.57
C THR A 63 -1.60 5.25 -22.26
N GLY A 64 -0.85 6.27 -21.88
CA GLY A 64 -1.34 7.57 -21.43
C GLY A 64 -1.67 7.61 -19.93
N GLU A 65 -2.26 6.55 -19.37
CA GLU A 65 -2.54 6.47 -17.93
C GLU A 65 -1.25 6.35 -17.10
N PHE A 66 -0.33 5.49 -17.55
CA PHE A 66 0.97 5.32 -16.92
C PHE A 66 1.74 6.64 -16.90
N GLU A 67 1.91 7.26 -18.07
CA GLU A 67 2.68 8.47 -18.29
C GLU A 67 2.10 9.66 -17.50
N ALA A 68 0.77 9.74 -17.39
CA ALA A 68 0.10 10.74 -16.54
C ALA A 68 0.43 10.53 -15.06
N GLY A 69 0.40 9.28 -14.59
CA GLY A 69 0.67 8.92 -13.18
C GLY A 69 2.12 9.20 -12.75
N ILE A 70 3.10 8.95 -13.61
CA ILE A 70 4.53 9.17 -13.32
C ILE A 70 5.04 10.57 -13.67
N SER A 71 4.19 11.41 -14.27
CA SER A 71 4.53 12.79 -14.61
C SER A 71 4.98 13.59 -13.37
N LYS A 72 5.58 14.77 -13.59
CA LYS A 72 6.06 15.62 -12.48
C LYS A 72 4.95 15.98 -11.48
N ASP A 73 3.74 16.15 -12.00
CA ASP A 73 2.53 16.51 -11.26
C ASP A 73 1.64 15.30 -10.96
N GLY A 74 2.11 14.09 -11.29
CA GLY A 74 1.39 12.84 -11.16
C GLY A 74 1.29 12.34 -9.72
N GLN A 75 0.13 11.78 -9.37
CA GLN A 75 -0.18 11.34 -8.01
C GLN A 75 0.66 10.15 -7.56
N THR A 76 1.00 9.21 -8.47
CA THR A 76 1.84 8.05 -8.16
C THR A 76 3.18 8.49 -7.58
N ARG A 77 3.71 9.61 -8.10
CA ARG A 77 4.97 10.17 -7.64
C ARG A 77 4.88 10.79 -6.24
N GLU A 78 3.85 11.60 -6.04
CA GLU A 78 3.58 12.25 -4.76
C GLU A 78 3.34 11.22 -3.65
N HIS A 79 2.53 10.20 -3.93
CA HIS A 79 2.20 9.15 -2.95
C HIS A 79 3.41 8.32 -2.54
N ALA A 80 4.28 7.94 -3.48
CA ALA A 80 5.49 7.18 -3.15
C ALA A 80 6.45 8.01 -2.28
N LEU A 81 6.57 9.32 -2.57
CA LEU A 81 7.38 10.23 -1.77
C LEU A 81 6.81 10.43 -0.36
N LEU A 82 5.50 10.59 -0.23
CA LEU A 82 4.81 10.73 1.05
C LEU A 82 4.99 9.46 1.90
N ALA A 83 4.77 8.28 1.32
CA ALA A 83 4.98 7.01 2.01
C ALA A 83 6.42 6.86 2.53
N PHE A 84 7.40 7.22 1.70
CA PHE A 84 8.80 7.18 2.12
C PHE A 84 9.10 8.18 3.24
N THR A 85 8.58 9.40 3.13
CA THR A 85 8.79 10.46 4.13
C THR A 85 8.17 10.09 5.48
N LEU A 86 7.03 9.40 5.47
CA LEU A 86 6.29 8.97 6.66
C LEU A 86 6.87 7.70 7.32
N GLY A 87 7.98 7.16 6.82
CA GLY A 87 8.66 6.02 7.45
C GLY A 87 8.30 4.66 6.87
N VAL A 88 7.44 4.60 5.85
CA VAL A 88 7.14 3.34 5.15
C VAL A 88 8.34 2.97 4.28
N ARG A 89 9.01 1.86 4.62
CA ARG A 89 10.23 1.41 3.93
C ARG A 89 9.99 0.21 3.02
N GLN A 90 8.90 -0.52 3.25
CA GLN A 90 8.50 -1.65 2.43
C GLN A 90 7.51 -1.20 1.39
N LEU A 91 7.80 -1.53 0.13
CA LEU A 91 7.00 -1.13 -1.02
C LEU A 91 6.77 -2.34 -1.92
N ILE A 92 5.52 -2.52 -2.35
CA ILE A 92 5.12 -3.44 -3.40
C ILE A 92 4.59 -2.60 -4.55
N VAL A 93 4.97 -2.91 -5.78
CA VAL A 93 4.44 -2.26 -6.98
C VAL A 93 3.54 -3.25 -7.70
N ALA A 94 2.26 -2.89 -7.86
CA ALA A 94 1.32 -3.67 -8.64
C ALA A 94 0.99 -2.92 -9.93
N VAL A 95 1.39 -3.51 -11.07
CA VAL A 95 1.09 -2.97 -12.39
C VAL A 95 -0.28 -3.48 -12.82
N ASN A 96 -1.30 -2.64 -12.64
CA ASN A 96 -2.70 -2.95 -12.82
C ASN A 96 -3.18 -2.66 -14.26
N LYS A 97 -4.37 -3.17 -14.61
CA LYS A 97 -4.98 -3.05 -15.95
C LYS A 97 -4.16 -3.71 -17.05
N MET A 98 -3.44 -4.80 -16.76
CA MET A 98 -2.66 -5.52 -17.77
C MET A 98 -3.51 -6.02 -18.94
N ASP A 99 -4.79 -6.30 -18.72
CA ASP A 99 -5.80 -6.63 -19.72
C ASP A 99 -5.91 -5.58 -20.83
N THR A 100 -5.82 -4.28 -20.50
CA THR A 100 -5.88 -3.18 -21.48
C THR A 100 -4.69 -3.17 -22.44
N THR A 101 -3.58 -3.79 -22.04
CA THR A 101 -2.36 -3.93 -22.83
C THR A 101 -2.20 -5.34 -23.42
N LYS A 102 -3.28 -6.14 -23.38
CA LYS A 102 -3.30 -7.54 -23.80
C LYS A 102 -2.21 -8.37 -23.11
N TRP A 103 -1.98 -8.12 -21.83
CA TRP A 103 -0.98 -8.82 -21.01
C TRP A 103 0.43 -8.79 -21.63
N SER A 104 0.82 -7.68 -22.25
CA SER A 104 2.09 -7.52 -22.94
C SER A 104 3.30 -7.51 -22.00
N GLU A 105 4.25 -8.41 -22.22
CA GLU A 105 5.53 -8.47 -21.50
C GLU A 105 6.39 -7.22 -21.75
N GLU A 106 6.42 -6.73 -22.99
CA GLU A 106 7.21 -5.56 -23.38
C GLU A 106 6.77 -4.31 -22.61
N ARG A 107 5.45 -4.09 -22.52
CA ARG A 107 4.88 -2.96 -21.79
C ARG A 107 5.14 -3.08 -20.28
N PHE A 108 5.03 -4.28 -19.73
CA PHE A 108 5.35 -4.50 -18.32
C PHE A 108 6.82 -4.20 -18.00
N ASN A 109 7.75 -4.64 -18.85
CA ASN A 109 9.18 -4.39 -18.69
C ASN A 109 9.55 -2.91 -18.83
N GLU A 110 8.89 -2.18 -19.74
CA GLU A 110 9.00 -0.72 -19.86
C GLU A 110 8.59 -0.03 -18.55
N ILE A 111 7.40 -0.36 -18.04
CA ILE A 111 6.87 0.20 -16.78
C ILE A 111 7.80 -0.10 -15.61
N ILE A 112 8.32 -1.33 -15.50
CA ILE A 112 9.28 -1.69 -14.44
C ILE A 112 10.51 -0.80 -14.51
N LYS A 113 11.08 -0.61 -15.71
CA LYS A 113 12.31 0.17 -15.89
C LYS A 113 12.12 1.61 -15.45
N GLU A 114 11.02 2.24 -15.86
CA GLU A 114 10.71 3.61 -15.49
C GLU A 114 10.36 3.76 -14.01
N THR A 115 9.54 2.85 -13.50
CA THR A 115 9.16 2.82 -12.07
C THR A 115 10.37 2.59 -11.19
N THR A 116 11.30 1.71 -11.60
CA THR A 116 12.57 1.45 -10.90
C THR A 116 13.41 2.71 -10.76
N ASN A 117 13.55 3.46 -11.86
CA ASN A 117 14.26 4.75 -11.83
C ASN A 117 13.56 5.76 -10.92
N PHE A 118 12.23 5.74 -10.93
CA PHE A 118 11.40 6.63 -10.12
C PHE A 118 11.54 6.34 -8.62
N ILE A 119 11.29 5.10 -8.17
CA ILE A 119 11.35 4.73 -6.75
C ILE A 119 12.77 4.86 -6.18
N LYS A 120 13.80 4.66 -7.02
CA LYS A 120 15.20 4.91 -6.65
C LYS A 120 15.47 6.39 -6.35
N LYS A 121 14.87 7.32 -7.12
CA LYS A 121 14.95 8.76 -6.85
C LYS A 121 14.21 9.16 -5.57
N VAL A 122 13.13 8.47 -5.23
CA VAL A 122 12.40 8.67 -3.98
C VAL A 122 13.23 8.22 -2.77
N GLY A 123 14.00 7.14 -2.93
CA GLY A 123 14.89 6.61 -1.88
C GLY A 123 14.69 5.12 -1.57
N TYR A 124 13.74 4.44 -2.23
CA TYR A 124 13.57 2.99 -2.11
C TYR A 124 14.70 2.25 -2.83
N ASN A 125 15.08 1.09 -2.30
CA ASN A 125 15.95 0.15 -3.01
C ASN A 125 15.10 -0.69 -3.98
N PRO A 126 15.28 -0.59 -5.31
CA PRO A 126 14.45 -1.34 -6.25
C PRO A 126 14.55 -2.86 -6.08
N LYS A 127 15.68 -3.36 -5.55
CA LYS A 127 15.85 -4.80 -5.31
C LYS A 127 14.97 -5.33 -4.18
N SER A 128 14.53 -4.48 -3.25
CA SER A 128 13.66 -4.88 -2.15
C SER A 128 12.17 -4.77 -2.49
N VAL A 129 11.84 -4.36 -3.72
CA VAL A 129 10.48 -4.11 -4.19
C VAL A 129 10.03 -5.25 -5.10
N ALA A 130 8.86 -5.82 -4.82
CA ALA A 130 8.20 -6.77 -5.72
C ALA A 130 7.40 -6.02 -6.79
N PHE A 131 7.57 -6.42 -8.05
CA PHE A 131 6.78 -5.94 -9.18
C PHE A 131 5.83 -7.04 -9.64
N VAL A 132 4.53 -6.82 -9.46
CA VAL A 132 3.48 -7.80 -9.76
C VAL A 132 2.58 -7.27 -10.87
N PRO A 133 2.52 -7.89 -12.06
CA PRO A 133 1.54 -7.56 -13.07
C PRO A 133 0.20 -8.16 -12.65
N ILE A 134 -0.85 -7.34 -12.56
CA ILE A 134 -2.18 -7.75 -12.14
C ILE A 134 -3.26 -7.20 -13.09
N SER A 135 -4.43 -7.84 -13.06
CA SER A 135 -5.68 -7.20 -13.47
C SER A 135 -6.65 -7.27 -12.31
N GLY A 136 -6.86 -6.13 -11.64
CA GLY A 136 -7.83 -6.05 -10.54
C GLY A 136 -9.27 -6.33 -10.98
N TRP A 137 -9.59 -6.17 -12.27
CA TRP A 137 -10.92 -6.44 -12.81
C TRP A 137 -11.14 -7.92 -13.11
N HIS A 138 -10.14 -8.58 -13.70
CA HIS A 138 -10.22 -10.00 -14.06
C HIS A 138 -9.71 -10.95 -12.97
N GLY A 139 -9.05 -10.42 -11.93
CA GLY A 139 -8.47 -11.20 -10.84
C GLY A 139 -7.09 -11.79 -11.13
N ASP A 140 -6.50 -11.51 -12.30
CA ASP A 140 -5.19 -12.03 -12.71
C ASP A 140 -4.10 -11.68 -11.69
N ASN A 141 -3.36 -12.68 -11.21
CA ASN A 141 -2.25 -12.56 -10.25
C ASN A 141 -2.61 -11.88 -8.91
N MET A 142 -3.90 -11.77 -8.58
CA MET A 142 -4.33 -11.23 -7.28
C MET A 142 -4.15 -12.26 -6.17
N LEU A 143 -4.81 -13.41 -6.31
CA LEU A 143 -4.81 -14.53 -5.37
C LEU A 143 -4.20 -15.78 -6.00
N GLU A 144 -4.43 -15.97 -7.30
CA GLU A 144 -3.98 -17.13 -8.08
C GLU A 144 -3.18 -16.65 -9.29
N GLU A 145 -2.32 -17.52 -9.81
CA GLU A 145 -1.52 -17.26 -11.01
C GLU A 145 -2.42 -17.11 -12.24
N SER A 146 -2.16 -16.08 -13.04
CA SER A 146 -2.88 -15.83 -14.28
C SER A 146 -2.45 -16.81 -15.39
N ALA A 147 -3.43 -17.40 -16.07
CA ALA A 147 -3.18 -18.16 -17.30
C ALA A 147 -2.85 -17.26 -18.52
N ASN A 148 -3.14 -15.96 -18.44
CA ASN A 148 -2.95 -15.00 -19.54
C ASN A 148 -1.50 -14.48 -19.63
N MET A 149 -0.71 -14.63 -18.57
CA MET A 149 0.67 -14.13 -18.47
C MET A 149 1.69 -15.27 -18.36
N THR A 150 1.72 -16.16 -19.35
CA THR A 150 2.61 -17.34 -19.35
C THR A 150 4.11 -16.98 -19.35
N TRP A 151 4.45 -15.77 -19.78
CA TRP A 151 5.81 -15.23 -19.74
C TRP A 151 6.25 -14.82 -18.33
N TYR A 152 5.31 -14.53 -17.43
CA TYR A 152 5.63 -14.02 -16.09
C TYR A 152 6.07 -15.15 -15.17
N LYS A 153 7.35 -15.13 -14.80
CA LYS A 153 7.97 -16.17 -13.95
C LYS A 153 7.82 -15.91 -12.44
N GLY A 154 7.14 -14.83 -12.07
CA GLY A 154 7.04 -14.36 -10.69
C GLY A 154 7.96 -13.19 -10.38
N TRP A 155 7.71 -12.56 -9.24
CA TRP A 155 8.51 -11.47 -8.69
C TRP A 155 9.59 -12.04 -7.77
N THR A 156 10.67 -11.27 -7.61
CA THR A 156 11.72 -11.54 -6.64
C THR A 156 12.07 -10.26 -5.90
N ARG A 157 12.26 -10.32 -4.58
CA ARG A 157 12.72 -9.17 -3.80
C ARG A 157 13.71 -9.58 -2.71
N GLU A 158 14.66 -8.71 -2.41
CA GLU A 158 15.62 -8.84 -1.32
C GLU A 158 15.05 -8.22 -0.03
N GLY A 159 14.94 -9.02 1.03
CA GLY A 159 14.60 -8.56 2.38
C GLY A 159 15.82 -8.25 3.24
N LYS A 160 15.59 -8.04 4.54
CA LYS A 160 16.68 -7.82 5.50
C LYS A 160 17.59 -9.05 5.57
N GLY A 161 18.89 -8.82 5.77
CA GLY A 161 19.87 -9.89 5.91
C GLY A 161 20.16 -10.68 4.62
N GLY A 162 19.72 -10.19 3.45
CA GLY A 162 19.99 -10.82 2.16
C GLY A 162 19.04 -11.99 1.82
N VAL A 163 17.95 -12.14 2.56
CA VAL A 163 16.91 -13.15 2.26
C VAL A 163 16.23 -12.77 0.94
N VAL A 164 16.18 -13.70 -0.01
CA VAL A 164 15.49 -13.49 -1.30
C VAL A 164 14.11 -14.13 -1.23
N PHE A 165 13.07 -13.30 -1.27
CA PHE A 165 11.69 -13.74 -1.39
C PHE A 165 11.30 -13.85 -2.86
N LYS A 166 10.48 -14.84 -3.19
CA LYS A 166 9.90 -15.03 -4.52
C LYS A 166 8.43 -15.39 -4.38
N GLY A 167 7.64 -15.02 -5.37
CA GLY A 167 6.23 -15.37 -5.45
C GLY A 167 5.68 -15.00 -6.82
N LYS A 168 4.39 -15.26 -7.04
CA LYS A 168 3.74 -14.97 -8.32
C LYS A 168 2.58 -13.99 -8.17
N THR A 169 1.89 -14.04 -7.04
CA THR A 169 0.67 -13.26 -6.83
C THR A 169 0.94 -12.02 -5.97
N LEU A 170 -0.03 -11.10 -5.96
CA LEU A 170 -0.03 -9.97 -5.06
C LEU A 170 -0.19 -10.43 -3.61
N LEU A 171 -1.01 -11.47 -3.36
CA LEU A 171 -1.13 -12.09 -2.04
C LEU A 171 0.22 -12.62 -1.54
N ASP A 172 0.99 -13.32 -2.38
CA ASP A 172 2.34 -13.78 -2.02
C ASP A 172 3.25 -12.61 -1.65
N ALA A 173 3.14 -11.48 -2.37
CA ALA A 173 3.97 -10.31 -2.11
C ALA A 173 3.64 -9.68 -0.75
N ILE A 174 2.36 -9.66 -0.38
CA ILE A 174 1.89 -9.19 0.92
C ILE A 174 2.34 -10.15 2.03
N ASP A 175 2.18 -11.46 1.84
CA ASP A 175 2.60 -12.47 2.82
C ASP A 175 4.11 -12.54 3.01
N ALA A 176 4.88 -12.07 2.02
CA ALA A 176 6.31 -11.94 2.11
C ALA A 176 6.77 -10.70 2.90
N ILE A 177 5.89 -9.75 3.26
CA ILE A 177 6.25 -8.54 4.01
C ILE A 177 6.92 -8.93 5.33
N GLU A 178 7.99 -8.21 5.68
CA GLU A 178 8.69 -8.43 6.95
C GLU A 178 8.04 -7.58 8.04
N PRO A 179 7.66 -8.15 9.20
CA PRO A 179 7.06 -7.37 10.26
C PRO A 179 8.04 -6.29 10.75
N PRO A 180 7.58 -5.04 10.96
CA PRO A 180 8.42 -4.02 11.54
C PRO A 180 8.68 -4.31 13.02
N THR A 181 9.85 -3.88 13.49
CA THR A 181 10.19 -3.96 14.92
C THR A 181 9.35 -2.94 15.67
N ARG A 182 8.40 -3.40 16.49
CA ARG A 182 7.57 -2.52 17.32
C ARG A 182 8.39 -2.04 18.53
N PRO A 183 8.44 -0.74 18.82
CA PRO A 183 9.28 -0.18 19.89
C PRO A 183 8.64 -0.35 21.28
N THR A 184 8.49 -1.60 21.72
CA THR A 184 7.86 -1.97 23.01
C THR A 184 8.70 -1.58 24.22
N ASP A 185 10.03 -1.54 24.05
CA ASP A 185 10.98 -1.28 25.16
C ASP A 185 11.19 0.21 25.44
N LYS A 186 10.62 1.09 24.60
CA LYS A 186 10.69 2.54 24.79
C LYS A 186 9.60 3.02 25.76
N PRO A 187 9.76 4.20 26.40
CA PRO A 187 8.70 4.78 27.24
C PRO A 187 7.37 4.97 26.49
N LEU A 188 6.25 4.84 27.20
CA LEU A 188 4.92 5.00 26.62
C LEU A 188 4.76 6.40 25.98
N ARG A 189 4.36 6.43 24.71
CA ARG A 189 3.89 7.65 24.01
C ARG A 189 2.61 7.30 23.26
N LEU A 190 1.53 7.99 23.62
CA LEU A 190 0.21 7.82 23.03
C LEU A 190 -0.33 9.20 22.66
N PRO A 191 -0.08 9.68 21.43
CA PRO A 191 -0.71 10.89 20.92
C PRO A 191 -2.23 10.69 20.85
N LEU A 192 -2.99 11.60 21.47
CA LEU A 192 -4.44 11.56 21.45
C LEU A 192 -4.96 12.04 20.09
N GLN A 193 -5.81 11.23 19.46
CA GLN A 193 -6.53 11.56 18.24
C GLN A 193 -7.86 12.24 18.60
N ASP A 194 -8.61 11.62 19.51
CA ASP A 194 -9.94 12.08 19.92
C ASP A 194 -10.16 11.89 21.42
N VAL A 195 -11.08 12.67 21.99
CA VAL A 195 -11.48 12.54 23.40
C VAL A 195 -13.00 12.56 23.48
N TYR A 196 -13.58 11.47 23.98
CA TYR A 196 -15.01 11.32 24.17
C TYR A 196 -15.41 11.41 25.64
N LYS A 197 -16.64 11.85 25.90
CA LYS A 197 -17.25 11.78 27.23
C LYS A 197 -18.48 10.89 27.15
N ILE A 198 -18.38 9.69 27.71
CA ILE A 198 -19.42 8.66 27.62
C ILE A 198 -20.11 8.54 28.98
N GLY A 199 -21.44 8.74 29.00
CA GLY A 199 -22.24 8.61 30.22
C GLY A 199 -22.12 7.21 30.83
N GLY A 200 -21.81 7.14 32.13
CA GLY A 200 -21.61 5.87 32.85
C GLY A 200 -20.19 5.27 32.76
N ILE A 201 -19.33 5.77 31.86
CA ILE A 201 -17.93 5.32 31.73
C ILE A 201 -16.97 6.44 32.16
N GLY A 202 -17.24 7.69 31.73
CA GLY A 202 -16.38 8.85 31.99
C GLY A 202 -15.69 9.37 30.73
N THR A 203 -14.46 9.88 30.87
CA THR A 203 -13.67 10.41 29.75
C THR A 203 -12.88 9.28 29.09
N VAL A 204 -13.01 9.14 27.77
CA VAL A 204 -12.35 8.10 26.98
C VAL A 204 -11.46 8.76 25.92
N PRO A 205 -10.15 8.89 26.17
CA PRO A 205 -9.20 9.30 25.15
C PRO A 205 -8.91 8.15 24.18
N VAL A 206 -8.82 8.46 22.89
CA VAL A 206 -8.51 7.51 21.81
C VAL A 206 -7.25 7.99 21.10
N GLY A 207 -6.33 7.07 20.82
CA GLY A 207 -5.09 7.37 20.14
C GLY A 207 -4.26 6.12 19.87
N ARG A 208 -3.19 6.30 19.09
CA ARG A 208 -2.27 5.21 18.74
C ARG A 208 -1.10 5.17 19.71
N VAL A 209 -0.73 3.98 20.16
CA VAL A 209 0.52 3.78 20.91
C VAL A 209 1.67 3.80 19.91
N GLU A 210 2.48 4.85 19.94
CA GLU A 210 3.64 5.02 19.07
C GLU A 210 4.87 4.29 19.64
N THR A 211 5.03 4.31 20.96
CA THR A 211 6.11 3.61 21.69
C THR A 211 5.61 3.10 23.04
N GLY A 212 6.23 2.03 23.54
CA GLY A 212 5.93 1.47 24.86
C GLY A 212 4.67 0.62 24.89
N ILE A 213 4.20 0.34 26.10
CA ILE A 213 3.04 -0.52 26.35
C ILE A 213 2.10 0.22 27.30
N ILE A 214 0.79 0.21 26.99
CA ILE A 214 -0.26 0.66 27.89
C ILE A 214 -1.00 -0.55 28.48
N LYS A 215 -1.24 -0.54 29.78
CA LYS A 215 -1.98 -1.58 30.51
C LYS A 215 -2.97 -0.90 31.47
N PRO A 216 -4.11 -1.54 31.77
CA PRO A 216 -4.99 -1.07 32.84
C PRO A 216 -4.24 -0.96 34.17
N GLY A 217 -4.41 0.17 34.89
CA GLY A 217 -3.79 0.41 36.19
C GLY A 217 -2.37 1.00 36.18
N MET A 218 -1.87 1.44 35.01
CA MET A 218 -0.64 2.23 34.89
C MET A 218 -0.81 3.68 35.35
#